data_AF-A0A0F5MTU1-F1
#
_entry.id   AF-A0A0F5MTU1-F1
#
_cell.length_a   1.000
_cell.length_b   1.000
_cell.length_c   1.000
_cell.angle_alpha   90.00
_cell.angle_beta   90.00
_cell.angle_gamma   90.00
#
_symmetry.space_group_name_H-M   'P 1'
#
loop_
_entity.id
_entity.type
_entity.pdbx_description
1 polymer ?
#
loop_
_entity_poly.entity_id
_entity_poly.type
_entity_poly.pdbx_seq_one_letter_code
_entity_poly.pdbx_strand_id
1 'polypeptide(L)'
;MSARYEPAELAEALGLHQPTEEQAAVIAAPPGPLVVIAGAGAGKTETMAARVVWLVANGYAEPGQVLGLTFTRKAAGQLLRRVHSRLARLAGAGLMAAEPSQTGPGRLDAASAATPVVSTYHAFAGALLREHGLLLGIEPDTRLLTETALWQMAFDVVSGYSGELRTHRDPAAVTAMVLRLSGELAEHLVDTGSLRHTHLELERLVLTLPPGPRQRADPSQSLLKMLDTQTERAELVPLIDALHQRMRAERAMDFGAQMATAARLARSHEAVGARLRATYRVVLLDEYQDTGHAQRIALSSLFGGGADDSLALTAVGDPIQSIYGWRGASATNLPRFATDFPMSDGSPAPTLELRTSWRNPPEVLHLANEVSAEARQRSVTVQSLRPRPAAPPGDVRVALLPDVTAEVEWVAESLQRCYQQAGADGVAPPTAA
;
A
#
# COMPACT_ATOMS: atom_id res chain seq x y z
N MET A 1 -12.32 -18.30 -22.22
CA MET A 1 -11.51 -19.49 -22.51
C MET A 1 -11.52 -20.37 -21.28
N SER A 2 -11.60 -21.70 -21.43
CA SER A 2 -11.41 -22.61 -20.29
C SER A 2 -9.92 -22.70 -19.97
N ALA A 3 -9.55 -22.76 -18.68
CA ALA A 3 -8.16 -22.90 -18.28
C ALA A 3 -7.60 -24.26 -18.75
N ARG A 4 -6.37 -24.25 -19.26
CA ARG A 4 -5.63 -25.43 -19.73
C ARG A 4 -5.01 -26.23 -18.58
N TYR A 5 -4.62 -25.57 -17.51
CA TYR A 5 -3.94 -26.15 -16.36
C TYR A 5 -4.59 -25.71 -15.06
N GLU A 6 -4.77 -26.67 -14.16
CA GLU A 6 -5.19 -26.42 -12.79
C GLU A 6 -4.01 -25.97 -11.90
N PRO A 7 -4.26 -25.22 -10.80
CA PRO A 7 -3.20 -24.79 -9.88
C PRO A 7 -2.35 -25.94 -9.33
N ALA A 8 -2.97 -27.07 -9.01
CA ALA A 8 -2.27 -28.25 -8.47
C ALA A 8 -1.34 -28.89 -9.51
N GLU A 9 -1.76 -28.98 -10.77
CA GLU A 9 -0.96 -29.53 -11.87
C GLU A 9 0.29 -28.69 -12.12
N LEU A 10 0.14 -27.36 -12.12
CA LEU A 10 1.29 -26.45 -12.24
C LEU A 10 2.21 -26.52 -11.03
N ALA A 11 1.67 -26.65 -9.81
CA ALA A 11 2.49 -26.81 -8.63
C ALA A 11 3.33 -28.09 -8.70
N GLU A 12 2.75 -29.22 -9.11
CA GLU A 12 3.45 -30.49 -9.28
C GLU A 12 4.52 -30.42 -10.38
N ALA A 13 4.17 -29.93 -11.56
CA ALA A 13 5.10 -29.79 -12.67
C ALA A 13 6.28 -28.86 -12.35
N LEU A 14 6.04 -27.86 -11.50
CA LEU A 14 7.05 -26.96 -11.00
C LEU A 14 7.68 -27.44 -9.70
N GLY A 15 7.48 -28.69 -9.25
CA GLY A 15 8.06 -29.24 -8.03
C GLY A 15 7.84 -28.35 -6.79
N LEU A 16 6.59 -27.92 -6.59
CA LEU A 16 6.12 -27.08 -5.49
C LEU A 16 5.13 -27.83 -4.63
N HIS A 17 4.92 -27.29 -3.43
CA HIS A 17 3.86 -27.77 -2.55
C HIS A 17 2.50 -27.51 -3.20
N GLN A 18 1.59 -28.48 -3.09
CA GLN A 18 0.24 -28.32 -3.59
C GLN A 18 -0.46 -27.16 -2.85
N PRO A 19 -1.18 -26.28 -3.57
CA PRO A 19 -1.94 -25.21 -2.96
C PRO A 19 -3.12 -25.80 -2.15
N THR A 20 -3.49 -25.13 -1.06
CA THR A 20 -4.76 -25.44 -0.38
C THR A 20 -5.95 -25.09 -1.25
N GLU A 21 -7.15 -25.54 -0.89
CA GLU A 21 -8.39 -25.12 -1.56
C GLU A 21 -8.55 -23.59 -1.58
N GLU A 22 -8.25 -22.92 -0.46
CA GLU A 22 -8.27 -21.45 -0.35
C GLU A 22 -7.28 -20.80 -1.34
N GLN A 23 -6.05 -21.33 -1.43
CA GLN A 23 -5.03 -20.83 -2.35
C GLN A 23 -5.38 -21.13 -3.81
N ALA A 24 -5.88 -22.33 -4.12
CA ALA A 24 -6.27 -22.75 -5.45
C ALA A 24 -7.40 -21.88 -6.00
N ALA A 25 -8.40 -21.53 -5.16
CA ALA A 25 -9.48 -20.61 -5.53
C ALA A 25 -8.93 -19.22 -5.91
N VAL A 26 -7.96 -18.69 -5.17
CA VAL A 26 -7.30 -17.41 -5.51
C VAL A 26 -6.46 -17.53 -6.79
N ILE A 27 -5.70 -18.61 -6.95
CA ILE A 27 -4.82 -18.81 -8.11
C ILE A 27 -5.63 -18.95 -9.40
N ALA A 28 -6.70 -19.75 -9.37
CA ALA A 28 -7.56 -20.04 -10.53
C ALA A 28 -8.70 -19.04 -10.76
N ALA A 29 -8.84 -18.00 -9.92
CA ALA A 29 -9.86 -16.98 -10.13
C ALA A 29 -9.72 -16.35 -11.52
N PRO A 30 -10.82 -16.16 -12.27
CA PRO A 30 -10.78 -15.61 -13.62
C PRO A 30 -10.16 -14.20 -13.67
N PRO A 31 -9.75 -13.71 -14.85
CA PRO A 31 -9.42 -12.30 -15.04
C PRO A 31 -10.57 -11.38 -14.58
N GLY A 32 -10.21 -10.19 -14.14
CA GLY A 32 -11.09 -9.24 -13.46
C GLY A 32 -10.48 -8.77 -12.13
N PRO A 33 -11.13 -7.79 -11.46
CA PRO A 33 -10.76 -7.35 -10.12
C PRO A 33 -11.03 -8.42 -9.08
N LEU A 34 -10.09 -8.62 -8.16
CA LEU A 34 -10.17 -9.58 -7.06
C LEU A 34 -9.53 -9.02 -5.79
N VAL A 35 -10.25 -9.11 -4.67
CA VAL A 35 -9.71 -8.85 -3.32
C VAL A 35 -9.36 -10.17 -2.65
N VAL A 36 -8.17 -10.25 -2.07
CA VAL A 36 -7.75 -11.37 -1.24
C VAL A 36 -7.43 -10.87 0.16
N ILE A 37 -8.29 -11.22 1.12
CA ILE A 37 -8.04 -10.98 2.54
C ILE A 37 -7.15 -12.10 3.04
N ALA A 38 -5.91 -11.78 3.38
CA ALA A 38 -4.91 -12.79 3.68
C ALA A 38 -4.15 -12.44 4.96
N GLY A 39 -4.39 -13.25 5.99
CA GLY A 39 -3.86 -13.04 7.32
C GLY A 39 -2.35 -13.21 7.45
N ALA A 40 -1.85 -12.93 8.65
CA ALA A 40 -0.44 -13.10 9.00
C ALA A 40 0.03 -14.54 8.72
N GLY A 41 1.07 -14.68 7.91
CA GLY A 41 1.63 -15.99 7.58
C GLY A 41 0.75 -16.86 6.67
N ALA A 42 -0.30 -16.31 6.04
CA ALA A 42 -1.21 -17.07 5.17
C ALA A 42 -0.62 -17.44 3.79
N GLY A 43 0.60 -16.99 3.49
CA GLY A 43 1.27 -17.25 2.22
C GLY A 43 0.95 -16.25 1.12
N LYS A 44 0.54 -15.00 1.45
CA LYS A 44 0.26 -13.88 0.52
C LYS A 44 1.14 -13.90 -0.73
N THR A 45 2.45 -13.73 -0.55
CA THR A 45 3.43 -13.65 -1.63
C THR A 45 3.58 -14.96 -2.42
N GLU A 46 3.36 -16.12 -1.79
CA GLU A 46 3.42 -17.42 -2.48
C GLU A 46 2.22 -17.58 -3.42
N THR A 47 1.01 -17.31 -2.91
CA THR A 47 -0.23 -17.36 -3.68
C THR A 47 -0.20 -16.35 -4.83
N MET A 48 0.30 -15.13 -4.61
CA MET A 48 0.45 -14.12 -5.67
C MET A 48 1.39 -14.57 -6.79
N ALA A 49 2.55 -15.16 -6.44
CA ALA A 49 3.48 -15.68 -7.45
C ALA A 49 2.89 -16.86 -8.23
N ALA A 50 2.18 -17.77 -7.53
CA ALA A 50 1.49 -18.89 -8.17
C ALA A 50 0.37 -18.41 -9.11
N ARG A 51 -0.37 -17.35 -8.75
CA ARG A 51 -1.38 -16.72 -9.61
C ARG A 51 -0.78 -16.17 -10.91
N VAL A 52 0.37 -15.49 -10.84
CA VAL A 52 1.07 -15.01 -12.06
C VAL A 52 1.42 -16.18 -12.98
N VAL A 53 2.00 -17.23 -12.43
CA VAL A 53 2.37 -18.43 -13.18
C VAL A 53 1.15 -19.06 -13.84
N TRP A 54 0.04 -19.18 -13.10
CA TRP A 54 -1.20 -19.74 -13.63
C TRP A 54 -1.78 -18.88 -14.76
N LEU A 55 -1.80 -17.56 -14.61
CA LEU A 55 -2.29 -16.65 -15.65
C LEU A 55 -1.43 -16.73 -16.93
N VAL A 56 -0.11 -16.83 -16.80
CA VAL A 56 0.82 -16.96 -17.93
C VAL A 56 0.73 -18.34 -18.58
N ALA A 57 0.74 -19.42 -17.81
CA ALA A 57 0.67 -20.79 -18.32
C ALA A 57 -0.64 -21.05 -19.09
N ASN A 58 -1.74 -20.42 -18.66
CA ASN A 58 -3.04 -20.54 -19.30
C ASN A 58 -3.28 -19.52 -20.44
N GLY A 59 -2.28 -18.69 -20.77
CA GLY A 59 -2.35 -17.78 -21.92
C GLY A 59 -3.18 -16.51 -21.70
N TYR A 60 -3.45 -16.12 -20.44
CA TYR A 60 -4.13 -14.86 -20.14
C TYR A 60 -3.20 -13.64 -20.24
N ALA A 61 -1.89 -13.85 -20.13
CA ALA A 61 -0.89 -12.79 -20.22
C ALA A 61 0.49 -13.35 -20.57
N GLU A 62 1.35 -12.50 -21.12
CA GLU A 62 2.78 -12.76 -21.27
C GLU A 62 3.57 -12.32 -20.01
N PRO A 63 4.76 -12.89 -19.76
CA PRO A 63 5.63 -12.48 -18.65
C PRO A 63 5.88 -10.95 -18.54
N GLY A 64 6.05 -10.27 -19.68
CA GLY A 64 6.26 -8.82 -19.73
C GLY A 64 5.03 -7.97 -19.41
N GLN A 65 3.85 -8.57 -19.42
CA GLN A 65 2.57 -7.91 -19.15
C GLN A 65 2.17 -7.96 -17.66
N VAL A 66 3.10 -8.36 -16.79
CA VAL A 66 2.90 -8.46 -15.34
C VAL A 66 3.46 -7.22 -14.63
N LEU A 67 2.61 -6.55 -13.86
CA LEU A 67 2.97 -5.46 -12.96
C LEU A 67 2.70 -5.87 -11.50
N GLY A 68 3.72 -5.78 -10.64
CA GLY A 68 3.59 -5.93 -9.19
C GLY A 68 3.94 -4.65 -8.45
N LEU A 69 3.06 -4.21 -7.56
CA LEU A 69 3.24 -3.03 -6.72
C LEU A 69 3.26 -3.43 -5.24
N THR A 70 4.28 -2.99 -4.52
CA THR A 70 4.44 -3.28 -3.07
C THR A 70 4.73 -1.99 -2.28
N PHE A 71 4.59 -2.04 -0.95
CA PHE A 71 4.91 -0.90 -0.10
C PHE A 71 6.42 -0.67 0.07
N THR A 72 7.20 -1.75 0.29
CA THR A 72 8.65 -1.65 0.57
C THR A 72 9.51 -2.17 -0.58
N ARG A 73 10.74 -1.65 -0.69
CA ARG A 73 11.74 -2.14 -1.66
C ARG A 73 12.13 -3.61 -1.43
N LYS A 74 12.17 -4.04 -0.16
CA LYS A 74 12.46 -5.45 0.21
C LYS A 74 11.37 -6.38 -0.32
N ALA A 75 10.10 -6.03 -0.11
CA ALA A 75 8.97 -6.80 -0.63
C ALA A 75 8.99 -6.86 -2.17
N ALA A 76 9.24 -5.73 -2.85
CA ALA A 76 9.37 -5.68 -4.31
C ALA A 76 10.45 -6.65 -4.81
N GLY A 77 11.65 -6.61 -4.21
CA GLY A 77 12.75 -7.50 -4.59
C GLY A 77 12.51 -8.97 -4.26
N GLN A 78 11.74 -9.28 -3.21
CA GLN A 78 11.34 -10.65 -2.88
C GLN A 78 10.28 -11.18 -3.85
N LEU A 79 9.25 -10.40 -4.16
CA LEU A 79 8.21 -10.76 -5.12
C LEU A 79 8.80 -10.95 -6.52
N LEU A 80 9.65 -10.02 -6.98
CA LEU A 80 10.31 -10.12 -8.29
C LEU A 80 11.12 -11.41 -8.43
N ARG A 81 12.00 -11.70 -7.47
CA ARG A 81 12.81 -12.93 -7.49
C ARG A 81 11.94 -14.18 -7.53
N ARG A 82 10.85 -14.20 -6.78
CA ARG A 82 9.93 -15.33 -6.73
C ARG A 82 9.21 -15.53 -8.06
N VAL A 83 8.59 -14.48 -8.59
CA VAL A 83 7.90 -14.53 -9.89
C VAL A 83 8.87 -14.93 -10.99
N HIS A 84 10.05 -14.31 -11.07
CA HIS A 84 11.06 -14.62 -12.07
C HIS A 84 11.51 -16.10 -11.98
N SER A 85 11.84 -16.58 -10.79
CA SER A 85 12.24 -17.98 -10.58
C SER A 85 11.16 -18.96 -11.03
N ARG A 86 9.89 -18.66 -10.75
CA ARG A 86 8.75 -19.52 -11.11
C ARG A 86 8.50 -19.52 -12.62
N LEU A 87 8.55 -18.35 -13.27
CA LEU A 87 8.40 -18.23 -14.72
C LEU A 87 9.56 -18.92 -15.47
N ALA A 88 10.79 -18.83 -14.95
CA ALA A 88 11.93 -19.56 -15.53
C ALA A 88 11.74 -21.08 -15.46
N ARG A 89 11.22 -21.61 -14.35
CA ARG A 89 10.86 -23.04 -14.23
C ARG A 89 9.73 -23.43 -15.16
N LEU A 90 8.72 -22.56 -15.33
CA LEU A 90 7.61 -22.78 -16.27
C LEU A 90 8.10 -22.86 -17.72
N ALA A 91 9.02 -21.97 -18.12
CA ALA A 91 9.66 -22.00 -19.43
C ALA A 91 10.48 -23.29 -19.61
N GLY A 92 11.31 -23.66 -18.62
CA GLY A 92 12.09 -24.89 -18.65
C GLY A 92 11.26 -26.18 -18.72
N ALA A 93 10.03 -26.15 -18.20
CA ALA A 93 9.08 -27.26 -18.28
C ALA A 93 8.28 -27.30 -19.60
N GLY A 94 8.43 -26.31 -20.48
CA GLY A 94 7.68 -26.24 -21.75
C GLY A 94 6.18 -25.99 -21.57
N LEU A 95 5.77 -25.39 -20.45
CA LEU A 95 4.36 -25.19 -20.07
C LEU A 95 3.86 -23.77 -20.33
N MET A 96 4.65 -22.91 -20.99
CA MET A 96 4.14 -21.63 -21.47
C MET A 96 3.16 -21.85 -22.62
N ALA A 97 2.09 -21.05 -22.66
CA ALA A 97 1.17 -21.06 -23.78
C ALA A 97 1.94 -20.70 -25.06
N ALA A 98 2.15 -21.67 -25.95
CA ALA A 98 2.71 -21.44 -27.27
C ALA A 98 1.64 -20.78 -28.14
N GLU A 99 1.96 -19.65 -28.78
CA GLU A 99 1.08 -19.10 -29.82
C GLU A 99 0.88 -20.13 -30.95
N PRO A 100 -0.35 -20.34 -31.43
CA PRO A 100 -0.55 -21.03 -32.68
C PRO A 100 -0.08 -20.11 -33.82
N SER A 101 0.93 -20.60 -34.58
CA SER A 101 1.40 -20.09 -35.87
C SER A 101 2.11 -18.73 -35.91
N GLN A 102 3.45 -18.77 -35.91
CA GLN A 102 4.29 -17.93 -36.77
C GLN A 102 5.66 -18.61 -36.99
N THR A 103 5.71 -19.48 -37.99
CA THR A 103 6.93 -20.06 -38.56
C THR A 103 7.74 -18.97 -39.26
N GLY A 104 8.63 -18.30 -38.53
CA GLY A 104 9.60 -17.35 -39.07
C GLY A 104 10.86 -17.30 -38.20
N PRO A 105 12.06 -17.55 -38.75
CA PRO A 105 13.30 -17.50 -37.98
C PRO A 105 13.67 -16.04 -37.72
N GLY A 106 13.31 -15.49 -36.55
CA GLY A 106 13.79 -14.16 -36.14
C GLY A 106 12.93 -13.29 -35.22
N ARG A 107 11.72 -13.72 -34.78
CA ARG A 107 10.90 -12.95 -33.81
C ARG A 107 10.71 -13.59 -32.43
N LEU A 108 11.14 -14.84 -32.25
CA LEU A 108 11.02 -15.57 -30.98
C LEU A 108 11.90 -15.00 -29.84
N ASP A 109 12.92 -14.20 -30.17
CA ASP A 109 13.90 -13.73 -29.17
C ASP A 109 13.50 -12.45 -28.43
N ALA A 110 12.53 -11.66 -28.93
CA ALA A 110 12.20 -10.35 -28.36
C ALA A 110 10.93 -10.34 -27.47
N ALA A 111 9.87 -11.06 -27.85
CA ALA A 111 8.64 -11.17 -27.06
C ALA A 111 8.78 -12.16 -25.88
N SER A 112 9.60 -13.20 -26.05
CA SER A 112 9.93 -14.18 -24.99
C SER A 112 10.90 -13.63 -23.93
N ALA A 113 11.48 -12.44 -24.14
CA ALA A 113 12.49 -11.83 -23.27
C ALA A 113 11.94 -10.76 -22.29
N ALA A 114 10.67 -10.37 -22.42
CA ALA A 114 10.11 -9.32 -21.57
C ALA A 114 9.88 -9.85 -20.14
N THR A 115 10.57 -9.27 -19.16
CA THR A 115 10.48 -9.69 -17.76
C THR A 115 9.35 -8.98 -17.01
N PRO A 116 8.76 -9.61 -15.99
CA PRO A 116 7.76 -8.96 -15.13
C PRO A 116 8.34 -7.71 -14.46
N VAL A 117 7.52 -6.67 -14.33
CA VAL A 117 7.88 -5.42 -13.67
C VAL A 117 7.36 -5.45 -12.25
N VAL A 118 8.23 -5.34 -11.25
CA VAL A 118 7.83 -5.21 -9.84
C VAL A 118 8.51 -4.00 -9.22
N SER A 119 7.74 -3.13 -8.59
CA SER A 119 8.25 -1.88 -8.01
C SER A 119 7.46 -1.48 -6.76
N THR A 120 7.92 -0.43 -6.07
CA THR A 120 7.11 0.18 -5.01
C THR A 120 6.09 1.15 -5.60
N TYR A 121 5.00 1.43 -4.88
CA TYR A 121 4.00 2.43 -5.31
C TYR A 121 4.63 3.79 -5.68
N HIS A 122 5.59 4.28 -4.88
CA HIS A 122 6.30 5.53 -5.16
C HIS A 122 7.20 5.44 -6.40
N ALA A 123 7.88 4.30 -6.61
CA ALA A 123 8.72 4.13 -7.79
C ALA A 123 7.87 4.07 -9.08
N PHE A 124 6.70 3.42 -9.01
CA PHE A 124 5.73 3.40 -10.08
C PHE A 124 5.20 4.81 -10.41
N ALA A 125 4.78 5.58 -9.41
CA ALA A 125 4.37 6.98 -9.61
C ALA A 125 5.47 7.84 -10.26
N GLY A 126 6.72 7.68 -9.83
CA GLY A 126 7.86 8.37 -10.44
C GLY A 126 8.10 7.95 -11.90
N ALA A 127 7.97 6.67 -12.23
CA ALA A 127 8.05 6.18 -13.61
C ALA A 127 6.93 6.76 -14.47
N LEU A 128 5.70 6.78 -13.95
CA LEU A 128 4.53 7.35 -14.61
C LEU A 128 4.73 8.83 -14.95
N LEU A 129 5.23 9.62 -14.00
CA LEU A 129 5.49 11.04 -14.21
C LEU A 129 6.67 11.31 -15.15
N ARG A 130 7.71 10.47 -15.16
CA ARG A 130 8.79 10.62 -16.17
C ARG A 130 8.29 10.42 -17.59
N GLU A 131 7.34 9.51 -17.78
CA GLU A 131 6.83 9.17 -19.10
C GLU A 131 5.69 10.10 -19.58
N HIS A 132 4.85 10.55 -18.65
CA HIS A 132 3.61 11.29 -18.97
C HIS A 132 3.50 12.65 -18.29
N GLY A 133 4.48 13.06 -17.49
CA GLY A 133 4.44 14.28 -16.68
C GLY A 133 4.26 15.55 -17.52
N LEU A 134 4.73 15.56 -18.77
CA LEU A 134 4.59 16.69 -19.69
C LEU A 134 3.12 17.05 -19.95
N LEU A 135 2.18 16.10 -19.84
CA LEU A 135 0.73 16.38 -19.95
C LEU A 135 0.24 17.33 -18.84
N LEU A 136 0.94 17.38 -17.70
CA LEU A 136 0.69 18.30 -16.60
C LEU A 136 1.75 19.41 -16.47
N GLY A 137 2.64 19.55 -17.46
CA GLY A 137 3.76 20.50 -17.40
C GLY A 137 4.83 20.14 -16.37
N ILE A 138 4.97 18.85 -16.04
CA ILE A 138 6.02 18.34 -15.14
C ILE A 138 7.17 17.79 -15.98
N GLU A 139 8.36 18.34 -15.77
CA GLU A 139 9.57 17.93 -16.49
C GLU A 139 10.07 16.55 -16.01
N PRO A 140 10.53 15.66 -16.91
CA PRO A 140 11.03 14.33 -16.53
C PRO A 140 12.27 14.34 -15.62
N ASP A 141 13.05 15.43 -15.63
CA ASP A 141 14.26 15.62 -14.82
C ASP A 141 13.97 16.25 -13.44
N THR A 142 12.69 16.39 -13.07
CA THR A 142 12.27 16.91 -11.76
C THR A 142 12.94 16.12 -10.62
N ARG A 143 13.70 16.84 -9.78
CA ARG A 143 14.48 16.25 -8.69
C ARG A 143 13.59 15.90 -7.50
N LEU A 144 13.72 14.68 -7.00
CA LEU A 144 13.07 14.25 -5.77
C LEU A 144 13.89 14.69 -4.54
N LEU A 145 13.28 15.46 -3.65
CA LEU A 145 13.91 15.98 -2.43
C LEU A 145 13.94 14.91 -1.33
N THR A 146 15.05 14.87 -0.59
CA THR A 146 15.14 14.16 0.68
C THR A 146 14.42 14.96 1.77
N GLU A 147 14.05 14.31 2.87
CA GLU A 147 13.41 14.99 4.02
C GLU A 147 14.27 16.17 4.53
N THR A 148 15.59 15.99 4.59
CA THR A 148 16.52 17.04 5.00
C THR A 148 16.55 18.21 4.02
N ALA A 149 16.62 17.94 2.71
CA ALA A 149 16.65 19.00 1.69
C ALA A 149 15.31 19.75 1.63
N LEU A 150 14.19 19.05 1.79
CA LEU A 150 12.87 19.65 1.89
C LEU A 150 12.76 20.53 3.14
N TRP A 151 13.27 20.06 4.28
CA TRP A 151 13.29 20.86 5.51
C TRP A 151 14.13 22.14 5.36
N GLN A 152 15.32 22.05 4.78
CA GLN A 152 16.17 23.22 4.53
C GLN A 152 15.45 24.25 3.65
N MET A 153 14.85 23.80 2.55
CA MET A 153 14.08 24.67 1.65
C MET A 153 12.89 25.33 2.36
N ALA A 154 12.14 24.57 3.16
CA ALA A 154 11.01 25.11 3.92
C ALA A 154 11.45 26.08 5.02
N PHE A 155 12.53 25.77 5.73
CA PHE A 155 13.08 26.63 6.77
C PHE A 155 13.53 27.98 6.21
N ASP A 156 14.17 27.99 5.04
CA ASP A 156 14.53 29.22 4.34
C ASP A 156 13.29 30.04 3.94
N VAL A 157 12.23 29.37 3.45
CA VAL A 157 10.97 30.04 3.09
C VAL A 157 10.32 30.69 4.31
N VAL A 158 10.29 29.98 5.44
CA VAL A 158 9.75 30.50 6.71
C VAL A 158 10.61 31.65 7.23
N SER A 159 11.93 31.50 7.25
CA SER A 159 12.86 32.52 7.76
C SER A 159 12.91 33.77 6.87
N GLY A 160 12.66 33.61 5.57
CA GLY A 160 12.61 34.71 4.60
C GLY A 160 11.22 35.31 4.39
N TYR A 161 10.20 34.86 5.14
CA TYR A 161 8.83 35.35 4.98
C TYR A 161 8.70 36.79 5.47
N SER A 162 8.23 37.69 4.60
CA SER A 162 8.10 39.12 4.88
C SER A 162 6.71 39.54 5.39
N GLY A 163 5.77 38.60 5.50
CA GLY A 163 4.43 38.86 6.02
C GLY A 163 4.37 38.75 7.55
N GLU A 164 3.27 39.20 8.14
CA GLU A 164 3.01 39.01 9.56
C GLU A 164 2.45 37.60 9.82
N LEU A 165 2.97 36.94 10.85
CA LEU A 165 2.44 35.68 11.39
C LEU A 165 2.06 35.91 12.85
N ARG A 166 0.83 35.57 13.24
CA ARG A 166 0.37 35.72 14.63
C ARG A 166 0.64 34.41 15.37
N THR A 167 1.91 34.14 15.61
CA THR A 167 2.35 32.93 16.31
C THR A 167 3.41 33.24 17.36
N HIS A 168 3.39 32.48 18.46
CA HIS A 168 4.42 32.53 19.50
C HIS A 168 5.52 31.49 19.29
N ARG A 169 5.45 30.74 18.19
CA ARG A 169 6.38 29.64 17.88
C ARG A 169 7.63 30.17 17.18
N ASP A 170 8.75 29.50 17.40
CA ASP A 170 9.98 29.78 16.67
C ASP A 170 9.90 29.33 15.19
N PRO A 171 10.80 29.81 14.31
CA PRO A 171 10.79 29.44 12.89
C PRO A 171 10.90 27.94 12.61
N ALA A 172 11.63 27.19 13.44
CA ALA A 172 11.80 25.74 13.24
C ALA A 172 10.49 24.99 13.52
N ALA A 173 9.77 25.38 14.57
CA ALA A 173 8.46 24.86 14.90
C ALA A 173 7.42 25.20 13.83
N VAL A 174 7.42 26.44 13.30
CA VAL A 174 6.54 26.83 12.17
C VAL A 174 6.88 26.01 10.93
N THR A 175 8.16 25.82 10.62
CA THR A 175 8.61 24.98 9.50
C THR A 175 8.08 23.55 9.60
N ALA A 176 8.13 22.94 10.79
CA ALA A 176 7.58 21.61 11.02
C ALA A 176 6.06 21.57 10.75
N MET A 177 5.32 22.62 11.10
CA MET A 177 3.88 22.72 10.81
C MET A 177 3.61 22.88 9.32
N VAL A 178 4.38 23.71 8.61
CA VAL A 178 4.29 23.90 7.15
C VAL A 178 4.48 22.57 6.43
N LEU A 179 5.55 21.83 6.77
CA LEU A 179 5.84 20.53 6.16
C LEU A 179 4.76 19.50 6.45
N ARG A 180 4.32 19.39 7.72
CA ARG A 180 3.28 18.45 8.12
C ARG A 180 1.97 18.73 7.38
N LEU A 181 1.53 19.99 7.36
CA LEU A 181 0.28 20.37 6.70
C LEU A 181 0.37 20.23 5.17
N SER A 182 1.48 20.63 4.56
CA SER A 182 1.73 20.41 3.13
C SER A 182 1.67 18.92 2.76
N GLY A 183 2.26 18.05 3.58
CA GLY A 183 2.21 16.60 3.39
C GLY A 183 0.79 16.04 3.46
N GLU A 184 0.02 16.44 4.48
CA GLU A 184 -1.39 16.02 4.64
C GLU A 184 -2.27 16.50 3.49
N LEU A 185 -2.07 17.74 3.01
CA LEU A 185 -2.78 18.28 1.85
C LEU A 185 -2.50 17.45 0.60
N ALA A 186 -1.23 17.11 0.35
CA ALA A 186 -0.82 16.28 -0.78
C ALA A 186 -1.43 14.87 -0.70
N GLU A 187 -1.36 14.23 0.48
CA GLU A 187 -1.90 12.88 0.70
C GLU A 187 -3.41 12.81 0.43
N HIS A 188 -4.15 13.83 0.83
CA HIS A 188 -5.61 13.91 0.67
C HIS A 188 -6.06 14.59 -0.63
N LEU A 189 -5.13 14.95 -1.53
CA LEU A 189 -5.40 15.67 -2.78
C LEU A 189 -6.15 17.00 -2.57
N VAL A 190 -5.91 17.68 -1.45
CA VAL A 190 -6.53 18.96 -1.10
C VAL A 190 -5.61 20.11 -1.50
N ASP A 191 -6.17 21.16 -2.10
CA ASP A 191 -5.44 22.39 -2.40
C ASP A 191 -5.51 23.40 -1.25
N THR A 192 -4.54 24.32 -1.23
CA THR A 192 -4.46 25.40 -0.25
C THR A 192 -5.63 26.38 -0.32
N GLY A 193 -6.29 26.51 -1.48
CA GLY A 193 -7.47 27.35 -1.68
C GLY A 193 -8.68 26.87 -0.88
N SER A 194 -8.89 25.55 -0.86
CA SER A 194 -9.93 24.88 -0.09
C SER A 194 -9.67 25.04 1.42
N LEU A 195 -8.42 24.86 1.86
CA LEU A 195 -8.03 25.00 3.26
C LEU A 195 -8.22 26.42 3.81
N ARG A 196 -7.97 27.45 3.00
CA ARG A 196 -8.01 28.87 3.42
C ARG A 196 -9.31 29.26 4.13
N HIS A 197 -10.43 28.66 3.73
CA HIS A 197 -11.76 29.06 4.16
C HIS A 197 -12.41 28.11 5.18
N THR A 198 -11.75 27.01 5.57
CA THR A 198 -12.38 25.98 6.42
C THR A 198 -12.74 26.43 7.83
N HIS A 199 -12.05 27.45 8.35
CA HIS A 199 -12.25 27.94 9.73
C HIS A 199 -13.49 28.83 9.89
N LEU A 200 -13.95 29.46 8.80
CA LEU A 200 -14.93 30.54 8.83
C LEU A 200 -16.29 30.12 9.40
N GLU A 201 -16.78 28.93 9.02
CA GLU A 201 -18.12 28.50 9.44
C GLU A 201 -18.16 28.19 10.93
N LEU A 202 -17.13 27.55 11.47
CA LEU A 202 -17.10 27.25 12.90
C LEU A 202 -16.90 28.51 13.74
N GLU A 203 -16.06 29.43 13.29
CA GLU A 203 -15.91 30.75 13.90
C GLU A 203 -17.25 31.50 13.94
N ARG A 204 -17.98 31.54 12.82
CA ARG A 204 -19.33 32.11 12.75
C ARG A 204 -20.26 31.45 13.77
N LEU A 205 -20.31 30.13 13.82
CA LEU A 205 -21.20 29.41 14.75
C LEU A 205 -20.85 29.72 16.22
N VAL A 206 -19.57 29.73 16.58
CA VAL A 206 -19.12 29.98 17.95
C VAL A 206 -19.38 31.43 18.39
N LEU A 207 -19.19 32.40 17.50
CA LEU A 207 -19.31 33.82 17.83
C LEU A 207 -20.73 34.39 17.70
N THR A 208 -21.60 33.75 16.90
CA THR A 208 -22.93 34.32 16.57
C THR A 208 -24.11 33.54 17.10
N LEU A 209 -23.96 32.26 17.48
CA LEU A 209 -25.07 31.51 18.06
C LEU A 209 -25.37 32.01 19.49
N PRO A 210 -26.66 32.19 19.83
CA PRO A 210 -27.04 32.60 21.17
C PRO A 210 -26.72 31.49 22.18
N PRO A 211 -26.40 31.85 23.44
CA PRO A 211 -26.14 30.88 24.48
C PRO A 211 -27.38 30.04 24.79
N GLY A 212 -27.18 28.75 25.07
CA GLY A 212 -28.26 27.87 25.54
C GLY A 212 -28.70 28.20 26.98
N PRO A 213 -29.81 27.60 27.46
CA PRO A 213 -30.27 27.78 28.84
C PRO A 213 -29.15 27.42 29.83
N ARG A 214 -28.84 28.35 30.74
CA ARG A 214 -27.77 28.24 31.76
C ARG A 214 -26.32 28.33 31.22
N GLN A 215 -26.13 28.67 29.95
CA GLN A 215 -24.81 28.95 29.38
C GLN A 215 -24.47 30.45 29.54
N ARG A 216 -23.17 30.76 29.70
CA ARG A 216 -22.69 32.16 29.70
C ARG A 216 -22.81 32.78 28.31
N ALA A 217 -22.92 34.11 28.26
CA ALA A 217 -23.05 34.86 27.01
C ALA A 217 -21.79 34.74 26.14
N ASP A 218 -20.60 34.86 26.73
CA ASP A 218 -19.35 34.74 26.00
C ASP A 218 -18.97 33.27 25.74
N PRO A 219 -18.35 32.97 24.58
CA PRO A 219 -17.79 31.65 24.30
C PRO A 219 -16.78 31.21 25.37
N SER A 220 -16.77 29.91 25.67
CA SER A 220 -15.79 29.36 26.61
C SER A 220 -14.36 29.46 26.05
N GLN A 221 -13.37 29.58 26.94
CA GLN A 221 -11.94 29.59 26.58
C GLN A 221 -11.52 28.34 25.78
N SER A 222 -12.17 27.19 26.01
CA SER A 222 -11.93 25.97 25.22
C SER A 222 -12.33 26.13 23.75
N LEU A 223 -13.49 26.76 23.50
CA LEU A 223 -13.96 27.03 22.14
C LEU A 223 -13.06 28.06 21.45
N LEU A 224 -12.67 29.13 22.15
CA LEU A 224 -11.77 30.15 21.61
C LEU A 224 -10.41 29.54 21.23
N LYS A 225 -9.80 28.73 22.11
CA LYS A 225 -8.53 28.04 21.80
C LYS A 225 -8.64 27.09 20.60
N MET A 226 -9.80 26.47 20.40
CA MET A 226 -10.07 25.62 19.26
C MET A 226 -10.20 26.44 17.96
N LEU A 227 -10.82 27.62 18.00
CA LEU A 227 -10.84 28.56 16.88
C LEU A 227 -9.43 29.07 16.55
N ASP A 228 -8.65 29.50 17.56
CA ASP A 228 -7.27 29.98 17.38
C ASP A 228 -6.42 28.96 16.62
N THR A 229 -6.58 27.67 16.95
CA THR A 229 -5.88 26.57 16.27
C THR A 229 -6.27 26.45 14.80
N GLN A 230 -7.52 26.75 14.43
CA GLN A 230 -7.97 26.70 13.04
C GLN A 230 -7.48 27.91 12.24
N THR A 231 -7.54 29.09 12.85
CA THR A 231 -7.03 30.33 12.24
C THR A 231 -5.52 30.25 12.05
N GLU A 232 -4.76 29.71 13.01
CA GLU A 232 -3.31 29.47 12.87
C GLU A 232 -2.97 28.62 11.62
N ARG A 233 -3.80 27.62 11.27
CA ARG A 233 -3.59 26.82 10.05
C ARG A 233 -3.78 27.64 8.78
N ALA A 234 -4.75 28.56 8.77
CA ALA A 234 -5.00 29.44 7.63
C ALA A 234 -3.84 30.43 7.42
N GLU A 235 -3.19 30.86 8.51
CA GLU A 235 -1.99 31.72 8.46
C GLU A 235 -0.77 31.01 7.84
N LEU A 236 -0.71 29.67 7.88
CA LEU A 236 0.37 28.91 7.23
C LEU A 236 0.19 28.77 5.71
N VAL A 237 -0.99 29.06 5.17
CA VAL A 237 -1.27 28.85 3.74
C VAL A 237 -0.30 29.59 2.83
N PRO A 238 -0.01 30.90 3.03
CA PRO A 238 0.97 31.61 2.21
C PRO A 238 2.38 31.01 2.26
N LEU A 239 2.79 30.43 3.40
CA LEU A 239 4.09 29.76 3.54
C LEU A 239 4.15 28.45 2.74
N ILE A 240 3.07 27.67 2.76
CA ILE A 240 2.95 26.44 1.96
C ILE A 240 2.95 26.78 0.46
N ASP A 241 2.18 27.80 0.06
CA ASP A 241 2.14 28.27 -1.33
C ASP A 241 3.53 28.74 -1.80
N ALA A 242 4.26 29.48 -0.96
CA ALA A 242 5.62 29.93 -1.23
C ALA A 242 6.61 28.76 -1.35
N LEU A 243 6.50 27.74 -0.49
CA LEU A 243 7.29 26.51 -0.59
C LEU A 243 7.02 25.79 -1.91
N HIS A 244 5.75 25.58 -2.28
CA HIS A 244 5.39 24.94 -3.55
C HIS A 244 5.84 25.75 -4.77
N GLN A 245 5.83 27.08 -4.69
CA GLN A 245 6.37 27.94 -5.74
C GLN A 245 7.90 27.77 -5.88
N ARG A 246 8.63 27.76 -4.76
CA ARG A 246 10.08 27.54 -4.76
C ARG A 246 10.45 26.15 -5.29
N MET A 247 9.74 25.10 -4.85
CA MET A 247 9.92 23.75 -5.36
C MET A 247 9.74 23.69 -6.88
N ARG A 248 8.69 24.33 -7.43
CA ARG A 248 8.49 24.41 -8.89
C ARG A 248 9.60 25.17 -9.61
N ALA A 249 10.04 26.32 -9.07
CA ALA A 249 11.11 27.11 -9.66
C ALA A 249 12.45 26.35 -9.73
N GLU A 250 12.73 25.52 -8.71
CA GLU A 250 13.91 24.66 -8.65
C GLU A 250 13.72 23.28 -9.32
N ARG A 251 12.59 23.06 -10.02
CA ARG A 251 12.22 21.76 -10.63
C ARG A 251 12.38 20.60 -9.64
N ALA A 252 11.84 20.79 -8.44
CA ALA A 252 11.94 19.87 -7.34
C ALA A 252 10.55 19.41 -6.85
N MET A 253 10.49 18.22 -6.28
CA MET A 253 9.28 17.62 -5.76
C MET A 253 9.60 16.74 -4.54
N ASP A 254 8.67 16.60 -3.61
CA ASP A 254 8.77 15.62 -2.53
C ASP A 254 7.97 14.35 -2.86
N PHE A 255 8.05 13.32 -2.02
CA PHE A 255 7.35 12.05 -2.26
C PHE A 255 5.82 12.18 -2.25
N GLY A 256 5.27 13.07 -1.42
CA GLY A 256 3.82 13.29 -1.31
C GLY A 256 3.28 13.97 -2.57
N ALA A 257 3.92 15.05 -2.99
CA ALA A 257 3.63 15.76 -4.23
C ALA A 257 3.79 14.87 -5.46
N GLN A 258 4.76 13.94 -5.47
CA GLN A 258 4.90 12.95 -6.54
C GLN A 258 3.68 12.06 -6.65
N MET A 259 3.20 11.52 -5.53
CA MET A 259 2.00 10.68 -5.54
C MET A 259 0.73 11.49 -5.90
N ALA A 260 0.59 12.69 -5.33
CA ALA A 260 -0.54 13.57 -5.62
C ALA A 260 -0.62 13.95 -7.10
N THR A 261 0.52 14.25 -7.71
CA THR A 261 0.62 14.59 -9.14
C THR A 261 0.32 13.38 -10.01
N ALA A 262 0.81 12.19 -9.67
CA ALA A 262 0.47 10.96 -10.37
C ALA A 262 -1.03 10.64 -10.30
N ALA A 263 -1.67 10.86 -9.14
CA ALA A 263 -3.10 10.70 -8.98
C ALA A 263 -3.90 11.69 -9.84
N ARG A 264 -3.48 12.96 -9.88
CA ARG A 264 -4.09 13.98 -10.75
C ARG A 264 -3.94 13.62 -12.23
N LEU A 265 -2.76 13.16 -12.64
CA LEU A 265 -2.49 12.71 -14.02
C LEU A 265 -3.44 11.57 -14.40
N ALA A 266 -3.49 10.52 -13.58
CA ALA A 266 -4.34 9.35 -13.80
C ALA A 266 -5.82 9.72 -13.94
N ARG A 267 -6.31 10.62 -13.09
CA ARG A 267 -7.72 11.06 -13.09
C ARG A 267 -8.08 11.97 -14.26
N SER A 268 -7.15 12.82 -14.71
CA SER A 268 -7.42 13.83 -15.75
C SER A 268 -7.13 13.36 -17.17
N HIS A 269 -6.33 12.30 -17.34
CA HIS A 269 -5.89 11.83 -18.65
C HIS A 269 -6.17 10.33 -18.82
N GLU A 270 -7.39 9.99 -19.23
CA GLU A 270 -7.85 8.60 -19.39
C GLU A 270 -6.97 7.77 -20.33
N ALA A 271 -6.39 8.40 -21.36
CA ALA A 271 -5.48 7.75 -22.31
C ALA A 271 -4.26 7.09 -21.63
N VAL A 272 -3.81 7.64 -20.49
CA VAL A 272 -2.72 7.05 -19.70
C VAL A 272 -3.14 5.69 -19.15
N GLY A 273 -4.33 5.61 -18.54
CA GLY A 273 -4.90 4.37 -18.05
C GLY A 273 -5.11 3.36 -19.17
N ALA A 274 -5.68 3.77 -20.30
CA ALA A 274 -5.89 2.91 -21.46
C ALA A 274 -4.59 2.27 -21.97
N ARG A 275 -3.51 3.06 -22.06
CA ARG A 275 -2.19 2.57 -22.49
C ARG A 275 -1.57 1.59 -21.49
N LEU A 276 -1.70 1.86 -20.19
CA LEU A 276 -1.21 0.95 -19.16
C LEU A 276 -1.99 -0.37 -19.14
N ARG A 277 -3.31 -0.34 -19.34
CA ARG A 277 -4.13 -1.57 -19.46
C ARG A 277 -3.83 -2.37 -20.73
N ALA A 278 -3.40 -1.71 -21.81
CA ALA A 278 -2.89 -2.39 -23.00
C ALA A 278 -1.51 -3.03 -22.76
N THR A 279 -0.68 -2.41 -21.91
CA THR A 279 0.68 -2.88 -21.60
C THR A 279 0.67 -4.01 -20.57
N TYR A 280 -0.11 -3.84 -19.50
CA TYR A 280 -0.19 -4.76 -18.37
C TYR A 280 -1.54 -5.45 -18.34
N ARG A 281 -1.50 -6.78 -18.39
CA ARG A 281 -2.69 -7.65 -18.33
C ARG A 281 -2.87 -8.30 -16.96
N VAL A 282 -1.82 -8.31 -16.15
CA VAL A 282 -1.84 -8.78 -14.76
C VAL A 282 -1.27 -7.68 -13.87
N VAL A 283 -2.07 -7.19 -12.92
CA VAL A 283 -1.68 -6.18 -11.95
C VAL A 283 -1.87 -6.71 -10.54
N LEU A 284 -0.80 -6.72 -9.76
CA LEU A 284 -0.78 -7.19 -8.39
C LEU A 284 -0.52 -6.03 -7.44
N LEU A 285 -1.41 -5.85 -6.47
CA LEU A 285 -1.30 -4.83 -5.43
C LEU A 285 -1.10 -5.54 -4.08
N ASP A 286 0.12 -5.47 -3.54
CA ASP A 286 0.46 -6.04 -2.24
C ASP A 286 0.34 -5.00 -1.11
N GLU A 287 0.09 -5.48 0.10
CA GLU A 287 -0.15 -4.69 1.31
C GLU A 287 -1.15 -3.52 1.09
N TYR A 288 -2.26 -3.82 0.42
CA TYR A 288 -3.21 -2.80 -0.01
C TYR A 288 -3.89 -2.06 1.17
N GLN A 289 -3.91 -2.66 2.37
CA GLN A 289 -4.40 -2.00 3.58
C GLN A 289 -3.58 -0.76 4.00
N ASP A 290 -2.34 -0.64 3.51
CA ASP A 290 -1.43 0.47 3.83
C ASP A 290 -1.42 1.56 2.75
N THR A 291 -2.33 1.46 1.77
CA THR A 291 -2.44 2.47 0.71
C THR A 291 -3.04 3.77 1.22
N GLY A 292 -2.49 4.89 0.76
CA GLY A 292 -3.01 6.23 1.05
C GLY A 292 -4.17 6.66 0.14
N HIS A 293 -4.76 7.84 0.39
CA HIS A 293 -5.87 8.34 -0.42
C HIS A 293 -5.43 8.66 -1.86
N ALA A 294 -4.31 9.38 -2.01
CA ALA A 294 -3.77 9.70 -3.33
C ALA A 294 -3.42 8.44 -4.13
N GLN A 295 -2.84 7.43 -3.47
CA GLN A 295 -2.51 6.13 -4.09
C GLN A 295 -3.77 5.41 -4.58
N ARG A 296 -4.81 5.34 -3.74
CA ARG A 296 -6.09 4.73 -4.09
C ARG A 296 -6.70 5.38 -5.33
N ILE A 297 -6.75 6.72 -5.37
CA ILE A 297 -7.28 7.47 -6.52
C ILE A 297 -6.45 7.23 -7.79
N ALA A 298 -5.12 7.21 -7.68
CA ALA A 298 -4.26 6.90 -8.82
C ALA A 298 -4.55 5.50 -9.36
N LEU A 299 -4.57 4.49 -8.49
CA LEU A 299 -4.76 3.10 -8.89
C LEU A 299 -6.14 2.83 -9.47
N SER A 300 -7.21 3.36 -8.85
CA SER A 300 -8.57 3.18 -9.35
C SER A 300 -8.80 3.89 -10.68
N SER A 301 -8.18 5.05 -10.90
CA SER A 301 -8.25 5.76 -12.19
C SER A 301 -7.49 5.03 -13.30
N LEU A 302 -6.37 4.37 -12.98
CA LEU A 302 -5.54 3.65 -13.97
C LEU A 302 -6.07 2.25 -14.29
N PHE A 303 -6.51 1.50 -13.28
CA PHE A 303 -6.79 0.06 -13.39
C PHE A 303 -8.20 -0.34 -12.93
N GLY A 304 -9.01 0.60 -12.45
CA GLY A 304 -10.36 0.34 -11.94
C GLY A 304 -11.47 0.92 -12.80
N GLY A 305 -12.62 1.18 -12.16
CA GLY A 305 -13.78 1.81 -12.78
C GLY A 305 -14.56 0.94 -13.78
N GLY A 306 -14.42 -0.39 -13.74
CA GLY A 306 -15.08 -1.29 -14.69
C GLY A 306 -14.58 -1.16 -16.12
N ALA A 307 -13.36 -0.62 -16.31
CA ALA A 307 -12.84 -0.27 -17.63
C ALA A 307 -12.42 -1.47 -18.49
N ASP A 308 -12.02 -2.60 -17.88
CA ASP A 308 -11.56 -3.79 -18.59
C ASP A 308 -11.64 -5.05 -17.70
N ASP A 309 -12.67 -5.86 -17.88
CA ASP A 309 -12.85 -7.13 -17.15
C ASP A 309 -11.85 -8.22 -17.55
N SER A 310 -11.15 -8.05 -18.67
CA SER A 310 -10.12 -8.99 -19.11
C SER A 310 -8.75 -8.72 -18.50
N LEU A 311 -8.60 -7.65 -17.70
CA LEU A 311 -7.40 -7.36 -16.93
C LEU A 311 -7.48 -8.09 -15.57
N ALA A 312 -6.49 -8.92 -15.26
CA ALA A 312 -6.41 -9.59 -13.97
C ALA A 312 -5.81 -8.65 -12.91
N LEU A 313 -6.67 -7.99 -12.14
CA LEU A 313 -6.26 -7.10 -11.04
C LEU A 313 -6.47 -7.83 -9.71
N THR A 314 -5.41 -7.95 -8.90
CA THR A 314 -5.52 -8.63 -7.60
C THR A 314 -4.90 -7.78 -6.51
N ALA A 315 -5.71 -7.36 -5.54
CA ALA A 315 -5.27 -6.71 -4.32
C ALA A 315 -5.23 -7.69 -3.16
N VAL A 316 -4.13 -7.70 -2.42
CA VAL A 316 -3.92 -8.57 -1.27
C VAL A 316 -3.61 -7.71 -0.05
N GLY A 317 -4.20 -8.06 1.09
CA GLY A 317 -3.97 -7.34 2.32
C GLY A 317 -4.64 -7.98 3.53
N ASP A 318 -4.37 -7.42 4.70
CA ASP A 318 -5.07 -7.78 5.94
C ASP A 318 -5.58 -6.49 6.61
N PRO A 319 -6.91 -6.27 6.70
CA PRO A 319 -7.48 -5.07 7.32
C PRO A 319 -7.04 -4.87 8.78
N ILE A 320 -6.79 -5.95 9.52
CA ILE A 320 -6.37 -5.87 10.93
C ILE A 320 -4.86 -5.64 11.09
N GLN A 321 -4.10 -5.59 9.99
CA GLN A 321 -2.67 -5.24 9.97
C GLN A 321 -2.41 -3.81 9.47
N SER A 322 -3.44 -2.99 9.25
CA SER A 322 -3.25 -1.58 8.85
C SER A 322 -2.71 -0.76 10.04
N ILE A 323 -1.40 -0.52 10.05
CA ILE A 323 -0.70 0.20 11.13
C ILE A 323 -0.19 1.59 10.72
N TYR A 324 -0.31 1.95 9.44
CA TYR A 324 0.15 3.23 8.91
C TYR A 324 -0.94 4.31 8.85
N GLY A 325 -1.95 4.25 9.74
CA GLY A 325 -3.06 5.20 9.74
C GLY A 325 -2.64 6.67 9.87
N TRP A 326 -1.54 6.93 10.59
CA TRP A 326 -0.94 8.26 10.72
C TRP A 326 -0.29 8.79 9.43
N ARG A 327 -0.17 7.97 8.38
CA ARG A 327 0.29 8.35 7.03
C ARG A 327 -0.85 8.38 6.00
N GLY A 328 -2.11 8.34 6.43
CA GLY A 328 -3.27 8.34 5.55
C GLY A 328 -3.73 6.95 5.09
N ALA A 329 -3.11 5.86 5.56
CA ALA A 329 -3.64 4.52 5.33
C ALA A 329 -4.96 4.30 6.06
N SER A 330 -5.83 3.45 5.51
CA SER A 330 -7.10 3.11 6.14
C SER A 330 -7.39 1.62 6.07
N ALA A 331 -7.77 1.03 7.21
CA ALA A 331 -8.30 -0.32 7.27
C ALA A 331 -9.55 -0.52 6.37
N THR A 332 -10.24 0.58 6.02
CA THR A 332 -11.41 0.54 5.11
C THR A 332 -11.04 0.43 3.64
N ASN A 333 -9.76 0.58 3.27
CA ASN A 333 -9.34 0.52 1.87
C ASN A 333 -9.58 -0.86 1.24
N LEU A 334 -9.34 -1.94 2.00
CA LEU A 334 -9.53 -3.29 1.48
C LEU A 334 -11.02 -3.60 1.23
N PRO A 335 -11.97 -3.29 2.14
CA PRO A 335 -13.40 -3.35 1.82
C PRO A 335 -13.83 -2.41 0.67
N ARG A 336 -13.31 -1.18 0.64
CA ARG A 336 -13.62 -0.21 -0.42
C ARG A 336 -13.11 -0.61 -1.79
N PHE A 337 -12.08 -1.46 -1.86
CA PHE A 337 -11.58 -1.97 -3.14
C PHE A 337 -12.72 -2.57 -3.97
N ALA A 338 -13.62 -3.33 -3.35
CA ALA A 338 -14.72 -3.99 -4.07
C ALA A 338 -15.60 -2.99 -4.84
N THR A 339 -15.75 -1.77 -4.32
CA THR A 339 -16.53 -0.69 -4.96
C THR A 339 -15.69 0.27 -5.80
N ASP A 340 -14.40 0.42 -5.50
CA ASP A 340 -13.48 1.26 -6.28
C ASP A 340 -13.02 0.58 -7.58
N PHE A 341 -13.03 -0.75 -7.60
CA PHE A 341 -12.66 -1.60 -8.73
C PHE A 341 -13.84 -2.53 -9.05
N PRO A 342 -15.01 -1.99 -9.44
CA PRO A 342 -16.14 -2.83 -9.80
C PRO A 342 -15.85 -3.59 -11.09
N MET A 343 -16.61 -4.66 -11.31
CA MET A 343 -16.75 -5.29 -12.62
C MET A 343 -17.39 -4.30 -13.61
N SER A 344 -17.26 -4.54 -14.92
CA SER A 344 -17.83 -3.65 -15.95
C SER A 344 -19.36 -3.54 -15.90
N ASP A 345 -20.05 -4.52 -15.31
CA ASP A 345 -21.50 -4.49 -15.07
C ASP A 345 -21.92 -3.69 -13.82
N GLY A 346 -20.95 -3.09 -13.11
CA GLY A 346 -21.17 -2.30 -11.90
C GLY A 346 -21.27 -3.14 -10.62
N SER A 347 -21.19 -4.47 -10.70
CA SER A 347 -21.15 -5.33 -9.52
C SER A 347 -19.80 -5.17 -8.77
N PRO A 348 -19.79 -5.32 -7.43
CA PRO A 348 -18.56 -5.19 -6.65
C PRO A 348 -17.60 -6.35 -6.93
N ALA A 349 -16.28 -6.09 -6.81
CA ALA A 349 -15.28 -7.13 -6.99
C ALA A 349 -15.47 -8.30 -6.01
N PRO A 350 -15.28 -9.56 -6.44
CA PRO A 350 -15.28 -10.71 -5.54
C PRO A 350 -14.19 -10.61 -4.48
N THR A 351 -14.48 -11.16 -3.30
CA THR A 351 -13.55 -11.25 -2.17
C THR A 351 -13.31 -12.71 -1.81
N LEU A 352 -12.04 -13.10 -1.71
CA LEU A 352 -11.60 -14.41 -1.24
C LEU A 352 -10.73 -14.26 0.02
N GLU A 353 -10.63 -15.32 0.81
CA GLU A 353 -9.88 -15.32 2.07
C GLU A 353 -8.78 -16.38 2.09
N LEU A 354 -7.63 -16.05 2.68
CA LEU A 354 -6.58 -17.00 3.05
C LEU A 354 -6.42 -16.96 4.58
N ARG A 355 -6.95 -17.99 5.26
CA ARG A 355 -7.04 -18.04 6.73
C ARG A 355 -6.00 -18.95 7.36
N THR A 356 -5.46 -19.90 6.60
CA THR A 356 -4.46 -20.84 7.10
C THR A 356 -3.09 -20.19 7.25
N SER A 357 -2.65 -19.96 8.49
CA SER A 357 -1.29 -19.51 8.80
C SER A 357 -0.31 -20.68 8.75
N TRP A 358 0.69 -20.55 7.88
CA TRP A 358 1.78 -21.52 7.70
C TRP A 358 2.99 -21.23 8.60
N ARG A 359 3.04 -20.03 9.19
CA ARG A 359 4.16 -19.56 10.01
C ARG A 359 3.95 -19.83 11.50
N ASN A 360 2.73 -19.65 11.98
CA ASN A 360 2.45 -19.56 13.41
C ASN A 360 1.86 -20.87 13.99
N PRO A 361 2.28 -21.27 15.21
CA PRO A 361 1.68 -22.38 15.94
C PRO A 361 0.29 -22.03 16.49
N PRO A 362 -0.52 -23.04 16.88
CA PRO A 362 -1.89 -22.85 17.36
C PRO A 362 -2.04 -21.85 18.51
N GLU A 363 -1.12 -21.88 19.49
CA GLU A 363 -1.18 -21.08 20.72
C GLU A 363 -0.95 -19.58 20.44
N VAL A 364 -0.01 -19.28 19.54
CA VAL A 364 0.24 -17.90 19.07
C VAL A 364 -0.99 -17.37 18.31
N LEU A 365 -1.60 -18.22 17.48
CA LEU A 365 -2.82 -17.84 16.75
C LEU A 365 -4.01 -17.67 17.68
N HIS A 366 -4.13 -18.47 18.73
CA HIS A 366 -5.16 -18.28 19.76
C HIS A 366 -5.03 -16.88 20.37
N LEU A 367 -3.84 -16.54 20.89
CA LEU A 367 -3.60 -15.20 21.45
C LEU A 367 -3.85 -14.08 20.44
N ALA A 368 -3.34 -14.21 19.21
CA ALA A 368 -3.53 -13.20 18.17
C ALA A 368 -5.02 -13.02 17.82
N ASN A 369 -5.77 -14.11 17.73
CA ASN A 369 -7.20 -14.08 17.45
C ASN A 369 -7.98 -13.43 18.60
N GLU A 370 -7.65 -13.73 19.85
CA GLU A 370 -8.28 -13.10 21.03
C GLU A 370 -8.02 -11.59 21.07
N VAL A 371 -6.76 -11.17 20.91
CA VAL A 371 -6.36 -9.75 20.92
C VAL A 371 -7.08 -8.95 19.84
N SER A 372 -7.27 -9.54 18.66
CA SER A 372 -7.92 -8.85 17.53
C SER A 372 -9.45 -9.04 17.48
N ALA A 373 -10.07 -9.72 18.44
CA ALA A 373 -11.50 -10.03 18.41
C ALA A 373 -12.39 -8.77 18.34
N GLU A 374 -12.11 -7.75 19.16
CA GLU A 374 -12.86 -6.49 19.18
C GLU A 374 -12.66 -5.69 17.88
N ALA A 375 -11.43 -5.68 17.34
CA ALA A 375 -11.12 -4.98 16.09
C ALA A 375 -11.85 -5.58 14.88
N ARG A 376 -11.96 -6.92 14.82
CA ARG A 376 -12.73 -7.63 13.77
C ARG A 376 -14.23 -7.37 13.84
N GLN A 377 -14.75 -6.98 15.00
CA GLN A 377 -16.17 -6.67 15.16
C GLN A 377 -16.51 -5.23 14.80
N ARG A 378 -15.59 -4.28 15.06
CA ARG A 378 -15.86 -2.84 14.89
C ARG A 378 -15.59 -2.29 13.50
N SER A 379 -14.53 -2.75 12.85
CA SER A 379 -13.98 -2.03 11.70
C SER A 379 -14.15 -2.78 10.39
N VAL A 380 -13.80 -4.07 10.35
CA VAL A 380 -13.91 -4.91 9.15
C VAL A 380 -14.19 -6.35 9.57
N THR A 381 -15.26 -6.94 9.02
CA THR A 381 -15.59 -8.36 9.25
C THR A 381 -14.56 -9.24 8.53
N VAL A 382 -13.59 -9.74 9.28
CA VAL A 382 -12.65 -10.77 8.82
C VAL A 382 -12.75 -11.99 9.72
N GLN A 383 -12.48 -13.16 9.17
CA GLN A 383 -12.54 -14.42 9.93
C GLN A 383 -11.26 -14.67 10.72
N SER A 384 -11.33 -15.54 11.74
CA SER A 384 -10.18 -15.90 12.54
C SER A 384 -9.17 -16.75 11.76
N LEU A 385 -7.88 -16.57 12.10
CA LEU A 385 -6.79 -17.34 11.50
C LEU A 385 -6.76 -18.75 12.07
N ARG A 386 -6.36 -19.72 11.23
CA ARG A 386 -6.26 -21.13 11.58
C ARG A 386 -4.84 -21.62 11.41
N PRO A 387 -4.33 -22.49 12.28
CA PRO A 387 -3.03 -23.12 12.05
C PRO A 387 -3.09 -24.03 10.82
N ARG A 388 -1.95 -24.25 10.17
CA ARG A 388 -1.82 -25.30 9.16
C ARG A 388 -2.14 -26.69 9.76
N PRO A 389 -2.59 -27.66 8.94
CA PRO A 389 -2.75 -29.04 9.39
C PRO A 389 -1.46 -29.57 10.03
N ALA A 390 -1.61 -30.25 11.17
CA ALA A 390 -0.48 -30.77 11.96
C ALA A 390 0.58 -29.71 12.36
N ALA A 391 0.18 -28.46 12.60
CA ALA A 391 1.08 -27.46 13.16
C ALA A 391 1.60 -27.91 14.54
N PRO A 392 2.92 -27.82 14.80
CA PRO A 392 3.47 -28.16 16.11
C PRO A 392 2.96 -27.16 17.17
N PRO A 393 2.89 -27.58 18.45
CA PRO A 393 2.57 -26.67 19.54
C PRO A 393 3.64 -25.58 19.68
N GLY A 394 3.22 -24.39 20.05
CA GLY A 394 4.05 -23.25 20.37
C GLY A 394 4.14 -22.99 21.86
N ASP A 395 5.24 -22.39 22.29
CA ASP A 395 5.43 -21.90 23.67
C ASP A 395 5.27 -20.37 23.67
N VAL A 396 4.32 -19.85 24.47
CA VAL A 396 4.06 -18.42 24.64
C VAL A 396 4.28 -18.07 26.11
N ARG A 397 5.28 -17.22 26.39
CA ARG A 397 5.64 -16.80 27.75
C ARG A 397 5.38 -15.31 27.93
N VAL A 398 4.76 -14.96 29.05
CA VAL A 398 4.52 -13.57 29.47
C VAL A 398 5.07 -13.41 30.88
N ALA A 399 5.86 -12.36 31.11
CA ALA A 399 6.46 -12.05 32.40
C ALA A 399 6.23 -10.58 32.77
N LEU A 400 6.01 -10.31 34.06
CA LEU A 400 6.04 -8.98 34.65
C LEU A 400 7.26 -8.90 35.57
N LEU A 401 8.16 -7.96 35.29
CA LEU A 401 9.48 -7.88 35.91
C LEU A 401 9.64 -6.54 36.64
N PRO A 402 10.53 -6.45 37.65
CA PRO A 402 10.57 -5.30 38.55
C PRO A 402 11.09 -4.01 37.90
N ASP A 403 11.94 -4.13 36.88
CA ASP A 403 12.53 -3.01 36.15
C ASP A 403 12.97 -3.41 34.73
N VAL A 404 13.41 -2.41 33.96
CA VAL A 404 13.87 -2.56 32.57
C VAL A 404 15.12 -3.44 32.47
N THR A 405 16.01 -3.40 33.47
CA THR A 405 17.23 -4.22 33.46
C THR A 405 16.88 -5.70 33.56
N ALA A 406 16.00 -6.05 34.51
CA ALA A 406 15.51 -7.40 34.67
C ALA A 406 14.76 -7.92 33.42
N GLU A 407 14.02 -7.05 32.73
CA GLU A 407 13.37 -7.37 31.45
C GLU A 407 14.40 -7.70 30.35
N VAL A 408 15.42 -6.86 30.18
CA VAL A 408 16.48 -7.09 29.20
C VAL A 408 17.23 -8.39 29.51
N GLU A 409 17.55 -8.65 30.77
CA GLU A 409 18.21 -9.89 31.22
C GLU A 409 17.33 -11.11 30.92
N TRP A 410 16.04 -11.07 31.26
CA TRP A 410 15.12 -12.17 30.99
C TRP A 410 15.02 -12.51 29.50
N VAL A 411 14.97 -11.50 28.62
CA VAL A 411 14.98 -11.69 27.16
C VAL A 411 16.31 -12.28 26.71
N ALA A 412 17.44 -11.73 27.16
CA ALA A 412 18.77 -12.17 26.78
C ALA A 412 19.05 -13.63 27.18
N GLU A 413 18.74 -13.99 28.43
CA GLU A 413 18.85 -15.36 28.93
C GLU A 413 17.95 -16.33 28.17
N SER A 414 16.74 -15.89 27.81
CA SER A 414 15.81 -16.72 27.05
C SER A 414 16.31 -16.98 25.63
N LEU A 415 16.83 -15.96 24.95
CA LEU A 415 17.46 -16.11 23.63
C LEU A 415 18.71 -17.01 23.71
N GLN A 416 19.57 -16.80 24.71
CA GLN A 416 20.78 -17.59 24.90
C GLN A 416 20.45 -19.07 25.14
N ARG A 417 19.44 -19.36 25.97
CA ARG A 417 18.98 -20.72 26.25
C ARG A 417 18.48 -21.40 24.98
N CYS A 418 17.64 -20.72 24.18
CA CYS A 418 17.17 -21.24 22.90
C CYS A 418 18.31 -21.50 21.91
N TYR A 419 19.29 -20.60 21.84
CA TYR A 419 20.46 -20.75 20.98
C TYR A 419 21.34 -21.94 21.39
N GLN A 420 21.64 -22.07 22.69
CA GLN A 420 22.43 -23.18 23.23
C GLN A 420 21.71 -24.52 23.05
N GLN A 421 20.40 -24.57 23.28
CA GLN A 421 19.60 -25.78 23.09
C GLN A 421 19.62 -26.20 21.61
N ALA A 422 19.43 -25.27 20.67
CA ALA A 422 19.53 -25.59 19.24
C ALA A 422 20.91 -26.15 18.86
N GLY A 423 21.98 -25.57 19.41
CA GLY A 423 23.33 -26.09 19.25
C GLY A 423 23.52 -27.50 19.83
N ALA A 424 22.96 -27.79 21.01
CA ALA A 424 22.99 -29.11 21.63
C ALA A 424 22.20 -30.16 20.82
N ASP A 425 21.07 -29.75 20.24
CA ASP A 425 20.20 -30.60 19.42
C ASP A 425 20.73 -30.76 17.97
N GLY A 426 21.84 -30.10 17.62
CA GLY A 426 22.43 -30.15 16.28
C GLY A 426 21.57 -29.51 15.19
N VAL A 427 20.63 -28.64 15.57
CA VAL A 427 19.74 -27.93 14.65
C VAL A 427 20.12 -26.46 14.53
N ALA A 428 19.78 -25.84 13.40
CA ALA A 428 19.98 -24.41 13.25
C ALA A 428 19.14 -23.65 14.31
N PRO A 429 19.69 -22.61 14.95
CA PRO A 429 18.94 -21.80 15.89
C PRO A 429 17.71 -21.21 15.20
N PRO A 430 16.56 -21.15 15.89
CA PRO A 430 15.37 -20.56 15.34
C PRO A 430 15.66 -19.10 14.95
N THR A 431 15.23 -18.72 13.74
CA THR A 431 15.36 -17.34 13.25
C THR A 431 14.02 -16.63 13.38
N ALA A 432 14.05 -15.32 13.63
CA ALA A 432 12.85 -14.50 13.53
C ALA A 432 12.39 -14.48 12.06
N ALA A 433 11.21 -15.04 11.80
CA ALA A 433 10.63 -15.20 10.46
C ALA A 433 9.88 -13.97 9.94
#